data_AF-A0A9E4VHK1-F1
#
_entry.id   AF-A0A9E4VHK1-F1
#
_cell.length_a   1.000
_cell.length_b   1.000
_cell.length_c   1.000
_cell.angle_alpha   90.00
_cell.angle_beta   90.00
_cell.angle_gamma   90.00
#
_symmetry.space_group_name_H-M   'P 1'
#
loop_
_entity.id
_entity.type
_entity.pdbx_description
1 polymer ?
#
loop_
_entity_poly.entity_id
_entity_poly.type
_entity_poly.pdbx_seq_one_letter_code
_entity_poly.pdbx_strand_id
1 'polypeptide(L)'
;SLREALEDASGSQTISFNIPGAGPHVIKPTEELPALVDSVSIDGYTQPGASPNTAAAWQAGNASMRIVLDGSLAGPGINGLTIGGTAVLIRGLVIQNFSENGIMVAAFASGTIYGNYLGIDHTGSFPAPNGGSGVNVHGSETAVGGRSPDERNLISGNAVDGIQMNGEGPIVITGNFIGTDVRGTAPLPNANDGVRLKDGSDSLIGNSDPGAGNLISGNEGNGLTLGGPGVHGVLVRGNRLGTAGDGTTPLPNSGHGIYIALGAFSNTIGGASQPNQNTIAFNGGDGVSLAVSAKAKNYLDPNVTHSNGGLGADLKDDGVTLNDLDDPDTGPNDVMNFPVITRAEVVDGILEVEGTLNTVPAPFLPIFIFANSECDPSGYGEGERFLGEDIAEGTGPNYTFEATIEEFVSDGEYITVSASNPESTSEFSKCEKIVGAPMGTARTWGDVDCANGVSPIDSLKVLRADAGLGNTQPPGCPGIGDEVQVDGVTRIWGDVDCSLALNPVDSLKILRSDAGLPFSQANGCPEVGSPVIVT
;
A
#
# COMPACT_ATOMS: atom_id res chain seq x y z
N SER A 1 26.50 -14.04 28.51
CA SER A 1 26.13 -14.48 27.14
C SER A 1 24.70 -14.04 26.87
N LEU A 2 24.17 -14.16 25.63
CA LEU A 2 22.75 -13.84 25.38
C LEU A 2 21.82 -14.80 26.14
N ARG A 3 22.17 -16.09 26.21
CA ARG A 3 21.43 -17.09 27.00
C ARG A 3 21.30 -16.65 28.47
N GLU A 4 22.43 -16.40 29.14
CA GLU A 4 22.41 -15.98 30.56
C GLU A 4 21.60 -14.69 30.74
N ALA A 5 21.71 -13.72 29.80
CA ALA A 5 20.90 -12.50 29.88
C ALA A 5 19.40 -12.76 29.76
N LEU A 6 18.98 -13.74 28.95
CA LEU A 6 17.58 -14.16 28.83
C LEU A 6 17.10 -14.92 30.08
N GLU A 7 17.96 -15.71 30.72
CA GLU A 7 17.65 -16.44 31.96
C GLU A 7 17.52 -15.50 33.17
N ASP A 8 18.35 -14.46 33.21
CA ASP A 8 18.38 -13.49 34.30
C ASP A 8 17.32 -12.37 34.15
N ALA A 9 16.87 -12.10 32.92
CA ALA A 9 15.92 -11.04 32.65
C ALA A 9 14.51 -11.38 33.18
N SER A 10 13.91 -10.43 33.89
CA SER A 10 12.54 -10.55 34.41
C SER A 10 11.84 -9.19 34.49
N GLY A 11 10.51 -9.20 34.53
CA GLY A 11 9.71 -7.98 34.54
C GLY A 11 9.94 -7.10 33.30
N SER A 12 10.08 -5.79 33.48
CA SER A 12 10.23 -4.81 32.38
C SER A 12 11.70 -4.45 32.05
N GLN A 13 12.63 -5.40 32.23
CA GLN A 13 14.05 -5.18 31.98
C GLN A 13 14.38 -5.16 30.47
N THR A 14 15.43 -4.44 30.11
CA THR A 14 15.95 -4.38 28.73
C THR A 14 17.32 -5.05 28.64
N ILE A 15 17.43 -6.07 27.79
CA ILE A 15 18.70 -6.66 27.37
C ILE A 15 19.36 -5.70 26.37
N SER A 16 20.49 -5.14 26.78
CA SER A 16 21.32 -4.21 26.01
C SER A 16 22.64 -4.87 25.61
N PHE A 17 23.22 -4.43 24.50
CA PHE A 17 24.47 -4.94 23.93
C PHE A 17 25.57 -3.88 24.01
N ASN A 18 26.76 -4.31 24.43
CA ASN A 18 27.98 -3.49 24.42
C ASN A 18 29.19 -4.39 24.19
N ILE A 19 29.16 -5.16 23.11
CA ILE A 19 30.20 -6.12 22.75
C ILE A 19 31.40 -5.35 22.20
N PRO A 20 32.63 -5.53 22.73
CA PRO A 20 33.81 -4.84 22.23
C PRO A 20 34.19 -5.26 20.80
N GLY A 21 34.70 -4.31 20.01
CA GLY A 21 35.20 -4.54 18.65
C GLY A 21 34.28 -3.97 17.56
N ALA A 22 34.69 -4.13 16.31
CA ALA A 22 33.85 -3.77 15.16
C ALA A 22 32.83 -4.88 14.90
N GLY A 23 31.55 -4.50 14.75
CA GLY A 23 30.49 -5.42 14.36
C GLY A 23 30.36 -5.62 12.83
N PRO A 24 29.45 -6.48 12.36
CA PRO A 24 28.42 -7.14 13.16
C PRO A 24 28.99 -8.21 14.11
N HIS A 25 28.43 -8.29 15.31
CA HIS A 25 28.70 -9.35 16.27
C HIS A 25 27.72 -10.49 16.03
N VAL A 26 28.25 -11.66 15.68
CA VAL A 26 27.46 -12.86 15.39
C VAL A 26 27.39 -13.74 16.63
N ILE A 27 26.19 -13.95 17.14
CA ILE A 27 25.86 -14.84 18.24
C ILE A 27 25.30 -16.13 17.64
N LYS A 28 25.96 -17.26 17.91
CA LYS A 28 25.55 -18.60 17.40
C LYS A 28 25.14 -19.49 18.56
N PRO A 29 23.85 -19.56 18.92
CA PRO A 29 23.37 -20.52 19.91
C PRO A 29 23.67 -21.95 19.44
N THR A 30 23.99 -22.84 20.39
CA THR A 30 24.21 -24.27 20.14
C THR A 30 22.99 -25.13 20.48
N GLU A 31 21.94 -24.51 21.01
CA GLU A 31 20.67 -25.09 21.43
C GLU A 31 19.63 -23.96 21.57
N GLU A 32 18.36 -24.31 21.79
CA GLU A 32 17.25 -23.36 21.95
C GLU A 32 17.53 -22.28 23.01
N LEU A 33 17.29 -21.02 22.67
CA LEU A 33 17.36 -19.91 23.64
C LEU A 33 16.13 -19.93 24.56
N PRO A 34 16.26 -19.53 25.84
CA PRO A 34 15.11 -19.39 26.72
C PRO A 34 14.07 -18.43 26.13
N ALA A 35 12.79 -18.73 26.31
CA ALA A 35 11.72 -17.83 25.90
C ALA A 35 11.79 -16.51 26.67
N LEU A 36 11.43 -15.42 26.00
CA LEU A 36 11.18 -14.13 26.64
C LEU A 36 9.89 -14.21 27.43
N VAL A 37 10.03 -14.37 28.74
CA VAL A 37 8.93 -14.32 29.71
C VAL A 37 8.79 -12.90 30.27
N ASP A 38 7.64 -12.60 30.89
CA ASP A 38 7.28 -11.25 31.37
C ASP A 38 7.28 -10.19 30.24
N SER A 39 7.66 -8.94 30.54
CA SER A 39 7.70 -7.80 29.63
C SER A 39 9.13 -7.41 29.26
N VAL A 40 9.99 -8.43 29.10
CA VAL A 40 11.41 -8.24 28.79
C VAL A 40 11.57 -7.65 27.39
N SER A 41 12.46 -6.68 27.25
CA SER A 41 12.81 -6.07 25.97
C SER A 41 14.22 -6.47 25.53
N ILE A 42 14.44 -6.65 24.23
CA ILE A 42 15.77 -6.76 23.61
C ILE A 42 15.98 -5.58 22.67
N ASP A 43 17.07 -4.85 22.88
CA ASP A 43 17.40 -3.69 22.07
C ASP A 43 18.80 -3.82 21.45
N GLY A 44 18.86 -4.37 20.25
CA GLY A 44 20.09 -4.50 19.46
C GLY A 44 20.70 -3.16 19.04
N TYR A 45 19.93 -2.07 19.00
CA TYR A 45 20.43 -0.74 18.68
C TYR A 45 21.28 -0.12 19.78
N THR A 46 21.31 -0.73 20.98
CA THR A 46 22.24 -0.32 22.05
C THR A 46 23.69 -0.67 21.75
N GLN A 47 23.96 -1.61 20.83
CA GLN A 47 25.31 -1.98 20.43
C GLN A 47 26.05 -0.79 19.80
N PRO A 48 27.26 -0.43 20.27
CA PRO A 48 28.07 0.60 19.62
C PRO A 48 28.22 0.41 18.11
N GLY A 49 27.93 1.48 17.35
CA GLY A 49 27.94 1.50 15.90
C GLY A 49 26.65 1.01 15.23
N ALA A 50 25.64 0.62 16.00
CA ALA A 50 24.29 0.40 15.50
C ALA A 50 23.52 1.72 15.38
N SER A 51 22.55 1.77 14.47
CA SER A 51 21.65 2.90 14.34
C SER A 51 20.30 2.44 13.78
N PRO A 52 19.17 2.90 14.33
CA PRO A 52 17.86 2.64 13.75
C PRO A 52 17.72 3.23 12.36
N ASN A 53 16.78 2.70 11.58
CA ASN A 53 16.41 3.27 10.30
C ASN A 53 15.81 4.67 10.49
N THR A 54 16.23 5.61 9.65
CA THR A 54 15.69 6.98 9.58
C THR A 54 15.14 7.32 8.21
N ALA A 55 15.26 6.40 7.24
CA ALA A 55 14.77 6.60 5.89
C ALA A 55 13.25 6.72 5.86
N ALA A 56 12.74 7.70 5.12
CA ALA A 56 11.32 7.94 4.95
C ALA A 56 10.59 6.69 4.40
N ALA A 57 9.24 6.74 4.47
CA ALA A 57 8.38 5.72 3.88
C ALA A 57 8.84 5.37 2.46
N TRP A 58 8.88 4.06 2.16
CA TRP A 58 9.19 3.54 0.83
C TRP A 58 10.59 3.80 0.27
N GLN A 59 11.45 4.49 1.03
CA GLN A 59 12.85 4.73 0.67
C GLN A 59 13.76 3.62 1.19
N ALA A 60 14.95 3.52 0.59
CA ALA A 60 15.97 2.57 1.00
C ALA A 60 16.32 2.71 2.49
N GLY A 61 16.17 1.60 3.22
CA GLY A 61 16.49 1.54 4.63
C GLY A 61 17.98 1.81 4.90
N ASN A 62 18.27 2.50 5.99
CA ASN A 62 19.62 2.89 6.37
C ASN A 62 19.99 2.46 7.80
N ALA A 63 19.27 1.49 8.37
CA ALA A 63 19.62 0.91 9.65
C ALA A 63 21.03 0.30 9.62
N SER A 64 21.83 0.57 10.65
CA SER A 64 23.12 -0.08 10.85
C SER A 64 22.92 -1.22 11.84
N MET A 65 22.74 -2.43 11.31
CA MET A 65 22.52 -3.63 12.11
C MET A 65 23.84 -4.21 12.61
N ARG A 66 24.00 -4.38 13.93
CA ARG A 66 25.27 -4.83 14.54
C ARG A 66 25.18 -6.11 15.37
N ILE A 67 23.98 -6.61 15.64
CA ILE A 67 23.78 -7.87 16.36
C ILE A 67 23.11 -8.86 15.41
N VAL A 68 23.82 -9.95 15.12
CA VAL A 68 23.31 -11.05 14.30
C VAL A 68 23.12 -12.26 15.19
N LEU A 69 21.90 -12.75 15.27
CA LEU A 69 21.54 -14.02 15.87
C LEU A 69 21.45 -15.06 14.74
N ASP A 70 22.42 -15.99 14.72
CA ASP A 70 22.61 -16.97 13.64
C ASP A 70 22.38 -18.39 14.16
N GLY A 71 21.28 -18.99 13.71
CA GLY A 71 20.80 -20.31 14.13
C GLY A 71 21.54 -21.50 13.53
N SER A 72 22.59 -21.28 12.71
CA SER A 72 23.32 -22.35 12.00
C SER A 72 23.91 -23.46 12.89
N LEU A 73 24.01 -23.25 14.21
CA LEU A 73 24.47 -24.23 15.19
C LEU A 73 23.40 -24.65 16.21
N ALA A 74 22.18 -24.11 16.15
CA ALA A 74 21.15 -24.29 17.18
C ALA A 74 20.50 -25.69 17.16
N GLY A 75 20.58 -26.39 16.02
CA GLY A 75 19.93 -27.68 15.82
C GLY A 75 18.55 -27.58 15.17
N PRO A 76 17.91 -28.72 14.86
CA PRO A 76 16.60 -28.77 14.21
C PRO A 76 15.46 -28.43 15.18
N GLY A 77 14.34 -27.92 14.64
CA GLY A 77 13.15 -27.59 15.42
C GLY A 77 13.25 -26.32 16.27
N ILE A 78 14.26 -25.47 16.04
CA ILE A 78 14.55 -24.31 16.87
C ILE A 78 14.16 -23.00 16.19
N ASN A 79 13.36 -22.18 16.89
CA ASN A 79 13.07 -20.79 16.53
C ASN A 79 14.23 -19.87 16.96
N GLY A 80 14.36 -18.71 16.30
CA GLY A 80 15.36 -17.71 16.68
C GLY A 80 15.13 -17.14 18.07
N LEU A 81 13.95 -16.57 18.29
CA LEU A 81 13.47 -16.12 19.59
C LEU A 81 12.00 -16.55 19.78
N THR A 82 11.65 -16.89 21.02
CA THR A 82 10.27 -17.20 21.41
C THR A 82 9.77 -16.15 22.39
N ILE A 83 8.71 -15.42 22.03
CA ILE A 83 7.97 -14.55 22.94
C ILE A 83 6.95 -15.41 23.70
N GLY A 84 7.16 -15.59 25.00
CA GLY A 84 6.27 -16.33 25.89
C GLY A 84 5.51 -15.45 26.90
N GLY A 85 5.93 -14.20 27.08
CA GLY A 85 5.29 -13.20 27.94
C GLY A 85 4.44 -12.19 27.17
N THR A 86 4.07 -11.10 27.84
CA THR A 86 3.26 -10.01 27.27
C THR A 86 4.01 -8.69 27.33
N ALA A 87 3.77 -7.84 26.33
CA ALA A 87 4.47 -6.56 26.18
C ALA A 87 6.02 -6.71 26.04
N VAL A 88 6.46 -7.78 25.37
CA VAL A 88 7.87 -7.95 24.98
C VAL A 88 8.20 -7.04 23.81
N LEU A 89 9.36 -6.38 23.84
CA LEU A 89 9.87 -5.61 22.69
C LEU A 89 11.11 -6.30 22.12
N ILE A 90 11.16 -6.52 20.81
CA ILE A 90 12.35 -7.00 20.10
C ILE A 90 12.68 -5.99 19.01
N ARG A 91 13.87 -5.39 19.06
CA ARG A 91 14.34 -4.49 18.01
C ARG A 91 15.84 -4.53 17.73
N GLY A 92 16.22 -4.12 16.52
CA GLY A 92 17.61 -3.92 16.12
C GLY A 92 18.42 -5.20 15.97
N LEU A 93 17.76 -6.34 15.73
CA LEU A 93 18.39 -7.63 15.53
C LEU A 93 18.31 -8.09 14.08
N VAL A 94 19.33 -8.82 13.66
CA VAL A 94 19.28 -9.69 12.47
C VAL A 94 19.07 -11.11 12.98
N ILE A 95 18.02 -11.80 12.53
CA ILE A 95 17.71 -13.18 12.93
C ILE A 95 17.63 -14.06 11.68
N GLN A 96 18.56 -15.01 11.59
CA GLN A 96 18.82 -15.77 10.37
C GLN A 96 19.24 -17.21 10.65
N ASN A 97 19.11 -18.07 9.64
CA ASN A 97 19.60 -19.45 9.62
C ASN A 97 19.03 -20.35 10.75
N PHE A 98 17.88 -20.01 11.34
CA PHE A 98 17.19 -20.92 12.24
C PHE A 98 16.43 -21.98 11.45
N SER A 99 16.28 -23.18 12.00
CA SER A 99 15.58 -24.27 11.30
C SER A 99 14.06 -24.09 11.28
N GLU A 100 13.51 -23.29 12.20
CA GLU A 100 12.10 -22.92 12.28
C GLU A 100 11.97 -21.40 12.03
N ASN A 101 11.09 -20.71 12.77
CA ASN A 101 10.76 -19.31 12.55
C ASN A 101 11.87 -18.38 13.07
N GLY A 102 11.98 -17.18 12.50
CA GLY A 102 12.85 -16.14 13.06
C GLY A 102 12.39 -15.76 14.47
N ILE A 103 11.13 -15.34 14.59
CA ILE A 103 10.47 -15.05 15.88
C ILE A 103 9.15 -15.82 15.96
N MET A 104 8.94 -16.55 17.06
CA MET A 104 7.66 -17.18 17.38
C MET A 104 7.00 -16.45 18.56
N VAL A 105 5.74 -16.03 18.41
CA VAL A 105 4.92 -15.52 19.52
C VAL A 105 4.00 -16.64 19.97
N ALA A 106 4.18 -17.12 21.19
CA ALA A 106 3.42 -18.23 21.74
C ALA A 106 1.94 -17.86 21.97
N ALA A 107 1.09 -18.87 22.15
CA ALA A 107 -0.30 -18.66 22.55
C ALA A 107 -0.36 -17.85 23.86
N PHE A 108 -1.33 -16.91 23.94
CA PHE A 108 -1.51 -15.98 25.07
C PHE A 108 -0.35 -14.99 25.31
N ALA A 109 0.65 -14.96 24.44
CA ALA A 109 1.74 -14.00 24.47
C ALA A 109 1.42 -12.78 23.57
N SER A 110 2.11 -11.67 23.82
CA SER A 110 2.03 -10.47 22.98
C SER A 110 3.37 -9.74 22.94
N GLY A 111 3.66 -9.11 21.81
CA GLY A 111 4.91 -8.38 21.66
C GLY A 111 4.94 -7.37 20.54
N THR A 112 5.97 -6.56 20.57
CA THR A 112 6.29 -5.51 19.62
C THR A 112 7.60 -5.89 18.93
N ILE A 113 7.55 -6.12 17.62
CA ILE A 113 8.66 -6.58 16.81
C ILE A 113 8.98 -5.47 15.81
N TYR A 114 10.00 -4.66 16.09
CA TYR A 114 10.29 -3.41 15.37
C TYR A 114 11.72 -3.36 14.87
N GLY A 115 11.95 -2.84 13.65
CA GLY A 115 13.30 -2.51 13.21
C GLY A 115 14.25 -3.72 13.14
N ASN A 116 13.74 -4.93 12.84
CA ASN A 116 14.52 -6.15 12.75
C ASN A 116 14.67 -6.62 11.30
N TYR A 117 15.74 -7.37 11.03
CA TYR A 117 15.96 -8.07 9.77
C TYR A 117 15.78 -9.58 9.98
N LEU A 118 14.82 -10.21 9.30
CA LEU A 118 14.42 -11.60 9.54
C LEU A 118 14.50 -12.42 8.25
N GLY A 119 15.38 -13.42 8.21
CA GLY A 119 15.62 -14.28 7.04
C GLY A 119 16.60 -13.68 6.01
N ILE A 120 17.18 -12.54 6.34
CA ILE A 120 18.09 -11.78 5.49
C ILE A 120 19.32 -11.35 6.30
N ASP A 121 20.45 -11.18 5.63
CA ASP A 121 21.70 -10.79 6.27
C ASP A 121 21.67 -9.34 6.79
N HIS A 122 22.67 -8.97 7.59
CA HIS A 122 22.77 -7.64 8.20
C HIS A 122 22.88 -6.47 7.19
N THR A 123 23.20 -6.73 5.92
CA THR A 123 23.21 -5.72 4.86
C THR A 123 21.84 -5.52 4.23
N GLY A 124 20.88 -6.42 4.51
CA GLY A 124 19.55 -6.41 3.95
C GLY A 124 19.54 -6.65 2.43
N SER A 125 20.55 -7.36 1.92
CA SER A 125 20.72 -7.59 0.47
C SER A 125 20.94 -9.06 0.11
N PHE A 126 21.27 -9.92 1.06
CA PHE A 126 21.52 -11.34 0.81
C PHE A 126 20.61 -12.22 1.67
N PRO A 127 19.97 -13.24 1.08
CA PRO A 127 19.11 -14.14 1.84
C PRO A 127 19.94 -14.96 2.84
N ALA A 128 19.41 -15.09 4.05
CA ALA A 128 19.94 -15.90 5.13
C ALA A 128 18.76 -16.62 5.83
N PRO A 129 18.13 -17.56 5.11
CA PRO A 129 16.77 -18.04 5.40
C PRO A 129 16.61 -18.59 6.81
N ASN A 130 15.51 -18.25 7.46
CA ASN A 130 14.94 -19.10 8.50
C ASN A 130 14.10 -20.20 7.82
N GLY A 131 14.09 -21.41 8.37
CA GLY A 131 13.42 -22.58 7.80
C GLY A 131 11.89 -22.55 7.94
N GLY A 132 11.37 -21.70 8.82
CA GLY A 132 9.95 -21.37 8.96
C GLY A 132 9.62 -19.98 8.40
N SER A 133 8.64 -19.32 9.01
CA SER A 133 8.29 -17.93 8.69
C SER A 133 9.24 -16.94 9.37
N GLY A 134 9.32 -15.71 8.86
CA GLY A 134 10.07 -14.65 9.53
C GLY A 134 9.52 -14.36 10.93
N VAL A 135 8.21 -14.15 11.00
CA VAL A 135 7.43 -14.05 12.25
C VAL A 135 6.25 -15.02 12.22
N ASN A 136 6.07 -15.80 13.28
CA ASN A 136 4.96 -16.73 13.44
C ASN A 136 4.18 -16.45 14.73
N VAL A 137 2.93 -16.03 14.62
CA VAL A 137 2.13 -15.52 15.74
C VAL A 137 1.01 -16.50 16.10
N HIS A 138 1.05 -17.05 17.31
CA HIS A 138 -0.04 -17.82 17.93
C HIS A 138 -0.76 -17.02 19.03
N GLY A 139 -0.13 -15.95 19.51
CA GLY A 139 -0.69 -15.00 20.46
C GLY A 139 -1.63 -13.98 19.82
N SER A 140 -1.95 -12.92 20.57
CA SER A 140 -2.78 -11.80 20.14
C SER A 140 -2.10 -10.48 20.45
N GLU A 141 -2.68 -9.36 20.02
CA GLU A 141 -2.21 -7.99 20.34
C GLU A 141 -0.72 -7.77 20.00
N THR A 142 -0.25 -8.44 18.95
CA THR A 142 1.14 -8.35 18.50
C THR A 142 1.25 -7.26 17.44
N ALA A 143 2.30 -6.44 17.55
CA ALA A 143 2.64 -5.43 16.56
C ALA A 143 3.92 -5.85 15.82
N VAL A 144 3.83 -5.98 14.50
CA VAL A 144 4.97 -6.22 13.61
C VAL A 144 5.16 -4.98 12.75
N GLY A 145 6.21 -4.25 13.06
CA GLY A 145 6.49 -2.94 12.46
C GLY A 145 5.59 -1.83 12.99
N GLY A 146 5.84 -0.60 12.57
CA GLY A 146 5.17 0.58 13.10
C GLY A 146 5.09 1.73 12.12
N ARG A 147 4.72 2.91 12.61
CA ARG A 147 4.49 4.11 11.79
C ARG A 147 5.76 4.92 11.59
N SER A 148 6.76 4.74 12.46
CA SER A 148 8.02 5.45 12.40
C SER A 148 9.06 4.66 11.59
N PRO A 149 9.97 5.32 10.85
CA PRO A 149 11.04 4.66 10.11
C PRO A 149 11.83 3.62 10.89
N ASP A 150 12.12 3.86 12.17
CA ASP A 150 12.90 2.98 13.04
C ASP A 150 12.16 1.70 13.43
N GLU A 151 10.84 1.68 13.24
CA GLU A 151 9.98 0.55 13.55
C GLU A 151 9.90 -0.45 12.38
N ARG A 152 10.32 -0.06 11.16
CA ARG A 152 10.27 -0.89 9.94
C ARG A 152 11.10 -2.17 10.06
N ASN A 153 10.45 -3.34 10.00
CA ASN A 153 11.16 -4.59 9.78
C ASN A 153 11.43 -4.82 8.28
N LEU A 154 12.48 -5.61 8.02
CA LEU A 154 12.77 -6.21 6.72
C LEU A 154 12.65 -7.73 6.86
N ILE A 155 11.65 -8.32 6.22
CA ILE A 155 11.25 -9.73 6.42
C ILE A 155 11.24 -10.44 5.07
N SER A 156 12.35 -11.10 4.74
CA SER A 156 12.63 -11.57 3.39
C SER A 156 13.44 -12.86 3.45
N GLY A 157 13.40 -13.66 2.38
CA GLY A 157 14.22 -14.87 2.29
C GLY A 157 13.81 -16.00 3.23
N ASN A 158 12.64 -15.98 3.88
CA ASN A 158 12.21 -17.07 4.77
C ASN A 158 11.62 -18.24 3.95
N ALA A 159 11.76 -19.47 4.44
CA ALA A 159 11.37 -20.68 3.71
C ALA A 159 9.86 -20.99 3.75
N VAL A 160 9.07 -20.16 4.45
CA VAL A 160 7.60 -20.20 4.45
C VAL A 160 7.07 -18.79 4.15
N ASP A 161 6.20 -18.23 4.99
CA ASP A 161 5.64 -16.90 4.80
C ASP A 161 6.57 -15.85 5.43
N GLY A 162 6.47 -14.58 5.03
CA GLY A 162 7.15 -13.50 5.76
C GLY A 162 6.60 -13.39 7.19
N ILE A 163 5.29 -13.17 7.30
CA ILE A 163 4.56 -13.13 8.57
C ILE A 163 3.38 -14.12 8.48
N GLN A 164 3.29 -15.05 9.43
CA GLN A 164 2.16 -15.97 9.56
C GLN A 164 1.42 -15.75 10.89
N MET A 165 0.10 -15.71 10.84
CA MET A 165 -0.78 -15.63 12.02
C MET A 165 -1.66 -16.87 12.13
N ASN A 166 -1.67 -17.48 13.31
CA ASN A 166 -2.49 -18.65 13.66
C ASN A 166 -3.33 -18.44 14.94
N GLY A 167 -3.21 -17.28 15.60
CA GLY A 167 -3.97 -16.94 16.80
C GLY A 167 -5.27 -16.21 16.48
N GLU A 168 -6.27 -16.29 17.37
CA GLU A 168 -7.63 -15.78 17.15
C GLU A 168 -7.77 -14.25 17.31
N GLY A 169 -6.83 -13.56 17.99
CA GLY A 169 -6.95 -12.13 18.31
C GLY A 169 -6.43 -11.19 17.21
N PRO A 170 -6.37 -9.86 17.43
CA PRO A 170 -5.87 -8.93 16.43
C PRO A 170 -4.35 -8.93 16.35
N ILE A 171 -3.82 -8.77 15.13
CA ILE A 171 -2.43 -8.38 14.85
C ILE A 171 -2.41 -7.02 14.16
N VAL A 172 -1.36 -6.24 14.43
CA VAL A 172 -1.06 -5.01 13.69
C VAL A 172 0.22 -5.21 12.90
N ILE A 173 0.12 -5.15 11.58
CA ILE A 173 1.26 -5.29 10.65
C ILE A 173 1.36 -3.98 9.88
N THR A 174 2.34 -3.13 10.21
CA THR A 174 2.47 -1.80 9.60
C THR A 174 3.91 -1.44 9.28
N GLY A 175 4.12 -0.71 8.19
CA GLY A 175 5.43 -0.10 7.87
C GLY A 175 6.56 -1.09 7.61
N ASN A 176 6.27 -2.34 7.21
CA ASN A 176 7.28 -3.37 6.94
C ASN A 176 7.66 -3.44 5.46
N PHE A 177 8.87 -3.92 5.17
CA PHE A 177 9.28 -4.40 3.85
C PHE A 177 9.34 -5.93 3.88
N ILE A 178 8.59 -6.58 2.98
CA ILE A 178 8.37 -8.03 3.00
C ILE A 178 8.59 -8.61 1.60
N GLY A 179 9.58 -9.49 1.46
CA GLY A 179 9.92 -10.17 0.18
C GLY A 179 10.90 -9.41 -0.72
N THR A 180 11.49 -8.31 -0.24
CA THR A 180 12.41 -7.44 -0.99
C THR A 180 13.74 -7.24 -0.27
N ASP A 181 14.72 -6.66 -0.96
CA ASP A 181 15.91 -6.07 -0.33
C ASP A 181 15.59 -4.80 0.49
N VAL A 182 16.57 -4.32 1.24
CA VAL A 182 16.48 -3.11 2.08
C VAL A 182 16.11 -1.84 1.28
N ARG A 183 16.32 -1.86 -0.04
CA ARG A 183 15.98 -0.74 -0.92
C ARG A 183 14.54 -0.77 -1.39
N GLY A 184 13.85 -1.91 -1.25
CA GLY A 184 12.50 -2.08 -1.77
C GLY A 184 12.46 -2.23 -3.29
N THR A 185 13.57 -2.65 -3.93
CA THR A 185 13.71 -2.64 -5.41
C THR A 185 14.18 -3.93 -6.03
N ALA A 186 14.59 -4.92 -5.23
CA ALA A 186 14.99 -6.24 -5.73
C ALA A 186 14.31 -7.35 -4.92
N PRO A 187 13.84 -8.43 -5.58
CA PRO A 187 13.12 -9.49 -4.90
C PRO A 187 14.10 -10.35 -4.08
N LEU A 188 13.71 -10.62 -2.84
CA LEU A 188 14.33 -11.59 -1.94
C LEU A 188 13.19 -12.40 -1.32
N PRO A 189 12.60 -13.30 -2.11
CA PRO A 189 11.30 -13.89 -1.81
C PRO A 189 11.27 -14.60 -0.47
N ASN A 190 10.16 -14.46 0.24
CA ASN A 190 9.71 -15.54 1.10
C ASN A 190 9.10 -16.63 0.19
N ALA A 191 9.30 -17.90 0.54
CA ALA A 191 8.98 -19.04 -0.35
C ALA A 191 7.47 -19.31 -0.51
N ASN A 192 6.64 -18.72 0.36
CA ASN A 192 5.19 -18.69 0.22
C ASN A 192 4.70 -17.24 0.19
N ASP A 193 3.73 -16.86 1.02
CA ASP A 193 3.11 -15.55 0.96
C ASP A 193 3.95 -14.51 1.71
N GLY A 194 3.79 -13.24 1.36
CA GLY A 194 4.36 -12.16 2.18
C GLY A 194 3.75 -12.16 3.58
N VAL A 195 2.42 -12.14 3.66
CA VAL A 195 1.65 -12.19 4.90
C VAL A 195 0.52 -13.21 4.76
N ARG A 196 0.34 -14.09 5.76
CA ARG A 196 -0.76 -15.05 5.79
C ARG A 196 -1.45 -15.07 7.15
N LEU A 197 -2.74 -14.71 7.18
CA LEU A 197 -3.63 -14.94 8.31
C LEU A 197 -4.35 -16.26 8.09
N LYS A 198 -4.04 -17.26 8.92
CA LYS A 198 -4.80 -18.53 9.01
C LYS A 198 -5.95 -18.44 10.03
N ASP A 199 -5.82 -17.49 10.95
CA ASP A 199 -6.79 -17.10 11.96
C ASP A 199 -6.54 -15.62 12.30
N GLY A 200 -7.44 -15.02 13.09
CA GLY A 200 -7.29 -13.66 13.61
C GLY A 200 -8.41 -12.72 13.15
N SER A 201 -9.11 -12.13 14.11
CA SER A 201 -10.12 -11.10 13.86
C SER A 201 -9.58 -9.69 14.07
N ASP A 202 -10.25 -8.70 13.48
CA ASP A 202 -10.07 -7.27 13.79
C ASP A 202 -8.62 -6.78 13.65
N SER A 203 -7.87 -7.44 12.76
CA SER A 203 -6.46 -7.16 12.50
C SER A 203 -6.31 -5.97 11.57
N LEU A 204 -5.17 -5.30 11.66
CA LEU A 204 -4.84 -4.16 10.83
C LEU A 204 -3.57 -4.44 10.03
N ILE A 205 -3.69 -4.43 8.71
CA ILE A 205 -2.57 -4.65 7.78
C ILE A 205 -2.40 -3.37 6.97
N GLY A 206 -1.33 -2.64 7.27
CA GLY A 206 -1.07 -1.30 6.79
C GLY A 206 -1.81 -0.24 7.61
N ASN A 207 -1.78 1.01 7.16
CA ASN A 207 -2.54 2.12 7.72
C ASN A 207 -2.46 3.31 6.76
N SER A 208 -3.31 4.31 6.96
CA SER A 208 -3.30 5.56 6.20
C SER A 208 -2.27 6.59 6.67
N ASP A 209 -1.57 6.35 7.77
CA ASP A 209 -0.51 7.26 8.19
C ASP A 209 0.71 7.14 7.24
N PRO A 210 1.37 8.25 6.85
CA PRO A 210 2.58 8.18 6.05
C PRO A 210 3.63 7.25 6.69
N GLY A 211 4.03 6.20 5.96
CA GLY A 211 4.99 5.20 6.44
C GLY A 211 4.41 3.99 7.17
N ALA A 212 3.10 3.95 7.38
CA ALA A 212 2.43 2.84 8.05
C ALA A 212 1.92 1.74 7.09
N GLY A 213 1.90 2.00 5.79
CA GLY A 213 1.69 0.98 4.75
C GLY A 213 2.84 -0.03 4.66
N ASN A 214 2.54 -1.29 4.33
CA ASN A 214 3.57 -2.29 4.09
C ASN A 214 3.93 -2.37 2.59
N LEU A 215 5.21 -2.66 2.30
CA LEU A 215 5.67 -3.08 0.98
C LEU A 215 5.71 -4.60 0.96
N ILE A 216 4.78 -5.23 0.25
CA ILE A 216 4.60 -6.69 0.21
C ILE A 216 4.76 -7.16 -1.23
N SER A 217 6.00 -7.43 -1.63
CA SER A 217 6.37 -7.59 -3.03
C SER A 217 7.47 -8.63 -3.20
N GLY A 218 7.56 -9.24 -4.38
CA GLY A 218 8.62 -10.20 -4.69
C GLY A 218 8.52 -11.53 -3.97
N ASN A 219 7.36 -11.93 -3.43
CA ASN A 219 7.16 -13.23 -2.78
C ASN A 219 6.82 -14.35 -3.80
N GLU A 220 7.13 -15.60 -3.46
CA GLU A 220 6.85 -16.78 -4.32
C GLU A 220 5.37 -17.21 -4.33
N GLY A 221 4.59 -16.75 -3.35
CA GLY A 221 3.13 -16.93 -3.28
C GLY A 221 2.36 -15.62 -3.49
N ASN A 222 1.27 -15.46 -2.74
CA ASN A 222 0.48 -14.23 -2.75
C ASN A 222 1.20 -13.11 -1.97
N GLY A 223 0.84 -11.86 -2.23
CA GLY A 223 1.25 -10.77 -1.35
C GLY A 223 0.67 -10.97 0.05
N LEU A 224 -0.66 -10.99 0.14
CA LEU A 224 -1.43 -11.19 1.38
C LEU A 224 -2.49 -12.27 1.21
N THR A 225 -2.54 -13.24 2.11
CA THR A 225 -3.66 -14.20 2.23
C THR A 225 -4.46 -13.99 3.52
N LEU A 226 -5.78 -13.85 3.38
CA LEU A 226 -6.77 -13.89 4.44
C LEU A 226 -7.54 -15.22 4.34
N GLY A 227 -7.12 -16.23 5.10
CA GLY A 227 -7.55 -17.61 4.88
C GLY A 227 -7.95 -18.35 6.14
N GLY A 228 -9.24 -18.42 6.44
CA GLY A 228 -9.76 -19.23 7.54
C GLY A 228 -11.09 -18.71 8.08
N PRO A 229 -11.89 -19.54 8.74
CA PRO A 229 -13.21 -19.12 9.24
C PRO A 229 -13.15 -18.15 10.42
N GLY A 230 -11.99 -18.02 11.09
CA GLY A 230 -11.73 -17.02 12.13
C GLY A 230 -11.20 -15.68 11.60
N VAL A 231 -10.91 -15.58 10.29
CA VAL A 231 -10.39 -14.35 9.67
C VAL A 231 -11.55 -13.45 9.26
N HIS A 232 -11.82 -12.45 10.09
CA HIS A 232 -12.87 -11.45 9.84
C HIS A 232 -12.57 -10.09 10.47
N GLY A 233 -13.21 -9.03 9.99
CA GLY A 233 -12.99 -7.67 10.51
C GLY A 233 -11.60 -7.12 10.20
N VAL A 234 -10.83 -7.76 9.31
CA VAL A 234 -9.48 -7.32 8.98
C VAL A 234 -9.56 -6.08 8.09
N LEU A 235 -8.80 -5.05 8.45
CA LEU A 235 -8.64 -3.83 7.66
C LEU A 235 -7.29 -3.87 6.93
N VAL A 236 -7.34 -3.84 5.59
CA VAL A 236 -6.16 -3.83 4.73
C VAL A 236 -6.10 -2.51 3.98
N ARG A 237 -5.19 -1.61 4.34
CA ARG A 237 -5.16 -0.23 3.81
C ARG A 237 -3.77 0.34 3.64
N GLY A 238 -3.57 1.16 2.60
CA GLY A 238 -2.33 1.90 2.35
C GLY A 238 -1.12 1.04 2.01
N ASN A 239 -1.29 -0.24 1.66
CA ASN A 239 -0.19 -1.14 1.32
C ASN A 239 0.20 -1.03 -0.16
N ARG A 240 1.42 -1.46 -0.49
CA ARG A 240 1.91 -1.65 -1.86
C ARG A 240 2.20 -3.12 -2.08
N LEU A 241 1.52 -3.75 -3.05
CA LEU A 241 1.62 -5.17 -3.34
C LEU A 241 1.96 -5.40 -4.82
N GLY A 242 3.13 -5.97 -5.08
CA GLY A 242 3.61 -6.29 -6.42
C GLY A 242 4.38 -5.15 -7.11
N THR A 243 4.56 -4.01 -6.44
CA THR A 243 5.41 -2.88 -6.90
C THR A 243 6.68 -2.76 -6.07
N ALA A 244 7.68 -2.04 -6.57
CA ALA A 244 8.78 -1.54 -5.78
C ALA A 244 8.32 -0.40 -4.84
N GLY A 245 9.25 0.13 -4.05
CA GLY A 245 9.00 1.25 -3.15
C GLY A 245 8.48 2.53 -3.83
N ASP A 246 8.71 2.75 -5.12
CA ASP A 246 8.14 3.90 -5.84
C ASP A 246 6.63 3.77 -6.13
N GLY A 247 6.09 2.55 -6.08
CA GLY A 247 4.68 2.26 -6.33
C GLY A 247 4.33 2.08 -7.81
N THR A 248 5.32 2.14 -8.70
CA THR A 248 5.11 2.08 -10.16
C THR A 248 6.06 1.13 -10.87
N THR A 249 7.24 0.86 -10.30
CA THR A 249 8.17 -0.15 -10.84
C THR A 249 7.66 -1.55 -10.46
N PRO A 250 7.54 -2.49 -11.42
CA PRO A 250 7.12 -3.87 -11.12
C PRO A 250 8.08 -4.60 -10.18
N LEU A 251 7.54 -5.24 -9.15
CA LEU A 251 8.22 -6.17 -8.25
C LEU A 251 7.21 -7.28 -7.86
N PRO A 252 6.78 -8.11 -8.82
CA PRO A 252 5.62 -8.98 -8.73
C PRO A 252 5.69 -9.93 -7.53
N ASN A 253 4.57 -10.11 -6.81
CA ASN A 253 4.34 -11.39 -6.15
C ASN A 253 3.94 -12.43 -7.21
N SER A 254 4.31 -13.70 -7.01
CA SER A 254 4.09 -14.71 -8.06
C SER A 254 2.62 -15.17 -8.16
N GLY A 255 1.84 -15.03 -7.07
CA GLY A 255 0.40 -15.27 -7.02
C GLY A 255 -0.42 -13.97 -7.12
N HIS A 256 -1.57 -13.93 -6.43
CA HIS A 256 -2.43 -12.74 -6.34
C HIS A 256 -1.80 -11.67 -5.45
N GLY A 257 -2.22 -10.42 -5.63
CA GLY A 257 -1.89 -9.36 -4.68
C GLY A 257 -2.47 -9.67 -3.30
N ILE A 258 -3.79 -9.84 -3.24
CA ILE A 258 -4.55 -10.23 -2.05
C ILE A 258 -5.46 -11.41 -2.39
N TYR A 259 -5.43 -12.45 -1.56
CA TYR A 259 -6.26 -13.65 -1.71
C TYR A 259 -7.10 -13.90 -0.46
N ILE A 260 -8.43 -13.99 -0.61
CA ILE A 260 -9.38 -14.24 0.48
C ILE A 260 -9.98 -15.63 0.29
N ALA A 261 -9.90 -16.49 1.29
CA ALA A 261 -10.29 -17.89 1.14
C ALA A 261 -10.72 -18.56 2.45
N LEU A 262 -11.07 -19.85 2.35
CA LEU A 262 -11.23 -20.79 3.47
C LEU A 262 -12.23 -20.30 4.54
N GLY A 263 -13.28 -19.61 4.12
CA GLY A 263 -14.36 -19.15 4.99
C GLY A 263 -14.17 -17.76 5.58
N ALA A 264 -13.13 -17.02 5.19
CA ALA A 264 -12.91 -15.63 5.59
C ALA A 264 -14.04 -14.70 5.09
N PHE A 265 -14.41 -13.72 5.91
CA PHE A 265 -15.61 -12.89 5.71
C PHE A 265 -15.50 -11.56 6.44
N SER A 266 -16.33 -10.57 6.11
CA SER A 266 -16.37 -9.28 6.84
C SER A 266 -15.02 -8.53 6.90
N ASN A 267 -14.17 -8.67 5.88
CA ASN A 267 -12.91 -7.94 5.78
C ASN A 267 -13.07 -6.71 4.89
N THR A 268 -12.26 -5.68 5.09
CA THR A 268 -12.28 -4.46 4.27
C THR A 268 -10.92 -4.24 3.63
N ILE A 269 -10.90 -4.19 2.30
CA ILE A 269 -9.71 -4.00 1.49
C ILE A 269 -9.81 -2.64 0.81
N GLY A 270 -8.96 -1.70 1.22
CA GLY A 270 -8.93 -0.35 0.65
C GLY A 270 -9.80 0.66 1.39
N GLY A 271 -10.13 1.74 0.69
CA GLY A 271 -10.95 2.85 1.21
C GLY A 271 -10.96 4.05 0.25
N ALA A 272 -12.11 4.71 0.12
CA ALA A 272 -12.32 5.80 -0.85
C ALA A 272 -11.45 7.05 -0.61
N SER A 273 -11.07 7.34 0.64
CA SER A 273 -10.19 8.48 0.94
C SER A 273 -8.73 8.08 0.86
N GLN A 274 -7.93 8.78 0.05
CA GLN A 274 -6.49 8.66 0.16
C GLN A 274 -6.03 9.04 1.59
N PRO A 275 -5.02 8.36 2.15
CA PRO A 275 -4.23 7.27 1.55
C PRO A 275 -4.69 5.85 2.00
N ASN A 276 -6.00 5.61 2.16
CA ASN A 276 -6.52 4.29 2.56
C ASN A 276 -6.43 3.23 1.44
N GLN A 277 -6.36 3.65 0.18
CA GLN A 277 -6.26 2.77 -0.98
C GLN A 277 -4.98 1.93 -0.93
N ASN A 278 -5.07 0.64 -1.19
CA ASN A 278 -3.88 -0.16 -1.47
C ASN A 278 -3.49 0.03 -2.94
N THR A 279 -2.18 0.04 -3.22
CA THR A 279 -1.64 -0.10 -4.58
C THR A 279 -1.34 -1.57 -4.82
N ILE A 280 -2.05 -2.20 -5.75
CA ILE A 280 -2.02 -3.63 -6.01
C ILE A 280 -1.79 -3.82 -7.51
N ALA A 281 -0.52 -3.97 -7.88
CA ALA A 281 -0.16 -3.97 -9.29
C ALA A 281 0.95 -4.97 -9.62
N PHE A 282 0.96 -5.41 -10.87
CA PHE A 282 1.98 -6.32 -11.41
C PHE A 282 2.06 -7.69 -10.73
N ASN A 283 1.06 -8.11 -9.95
CA ASN A 283 1.08 -9.46 -9.37
C ASN A 283 0.87 -10.52 -10.46
N GLY A 284 1.33 -11.76 -10.22
CA GLY A 284 1.26 -12.84 -11.20
C GLY A 284 -0.16 -13.38 -11.46
N GLY A 285 -1.04 -13.27 -10.45
CA GLY A 285 -2.48 -13.52 -10.54
C GLY A 285 -3.28 -12.21 -10.51
N ASP A 286 -4.50 -12.25 -9.98
CA ASP A 286 -5.37 -11.09 -9.82
C ASP A 286 -4.84 -10.09 -8.78
N GLY A 287 -5.36 -8.85 -8.84
CA GLY A 287 -5.17 -7.86 -7.79
C GLY A 287 -5.76 -8.34 -6.47
N VAL A 288 -7.08 -8.49 -6.41
CA VAL A 288 -7.80 -9.05 -5.25
C VAL A 288 -8.68 -10.22 -5.71
N SER A 289 -8.34 -11.44 -5.28
CA SER A 289 -9.11 -12.65 -5.59
C SER A 289 -9.84 -13.20 -4.36
N LEU A 290 -11.11 -13.54 -4.51
CA LEU A 290 -11.90 -14.24 -3.50
C LEU A 290 -12.18 -15.65 -3.99
N ALA A 291 -11.61 -16.65 -3.32
CA ALA A 291 -11.87 -18.05 -3.66
C ALA A 291 -13.35 -18.42 -3.51
N VAL A 292 -13.79 -19.48 -4.20
CA VAL A 292 -15.11 -20.13 -3.99
C VAL A 292 -15.45 -20.47 -2.52
N SER A 293 -14.42 -20.57 -1.67
CA SER A 293 -14.56 -20.88 -0.24
C SER A 293 -14.65 -19.66 0.67
N ALA A 294 -14.38 -18.44 0.18
CA ALA A 294 -14.66 -17.21 0.91
C ALA A 294 -16.17 -17.00 1.03
N LYS A 295 -16.58 -16.19 2.01
CA LYS A 295 -17.99 -15.87 2.22
C LYS A 295 -18.28 -14.43 1.79
N ALA A 296 -19.52 -14.00 2.01
CA ALA A 296 -19.93 -12.62 1.83
C ALA A 296 -19.24 -11.65 2.81
N LYS A 297 -19.51 -10.36 2.62
CA LYS A 297 -19.10 -9.19 3.42
C LYS A 297 -17.62 -8.84 3.30
N ASN A 298 -16.92 -9.32 2.29
CA ASN A 298 -15.57 -8.84 2.03
C ASN A 298 -15.68 -7.57 1.18
N TYR A 299 -15.55 -6.40 1.80
CA TYR A 299 -15.69 -5.11 1.13
C TYR A 299 -14.43 -4.79 0.36
N LEU A 300 -14.54 -4.70 -0.97
CA LEU A 300 -13.46 -4.30 -1.87
C LEU A 300 -13.60 -2.80 -2.15
N ASP A 301 -13.55 -2.00 -1.08
CA ASP A 301 -13.53 -0.55 -1.15
C ASP A 301 -12.41 -0.07 -2.11
N PRO A 302 -12.45 1.18 -2.62
CA PRO A 302 -11.49 1.62 -3.62
C PRO A 302 -10.04 1.25 -3.30
N ASN A 303 -9.42 0.55 -4.26
CA ASN A 303 -8.01 0.22 -4.34
C ASN A 303 -7.48 0.72 -5.69
N VAL A 304 -6.17 0.92 -5.77
CA VAL A 304 -5.46 1.13 -7.05
C VAL A 304 -5.03 -0.25 -7.53
N THR A 305 -5.81 -0.86 -8.43
CA THR A 305 -5.54 -2.19 -9.00
C THR A 305 -5.25 -2.06 -10.48
N HIS A 306 -4.04 -2.40 -10.92
CA HIS A 306 -3.70 -2.36 -12.35
C HIS A 306 -2.54 -3.30 -12.73
N SER A 307 -2.44 -3.64 -14.02
CA SER A 307 -1.35 -4.40 -14.62
C SER A 307 -1.06 -5.73 -13.94
N ASN A 308 -2.05 -6.35 -13.29
CA ASN A 308 -1.91 -7.68 -12.71
C ASN A 308 -1.98 -8.76 -13.81
N GLY A 309 -1.57 -9.99 -13.51
CA GLY A 309 -1.59 -11.11 -14.46
C GLY A 309 -2.99 -11.66 -14.70
N GLY A 310 -3.91 -11.42 -13.77
CA GLY A 310 -5.35 -11.63 -13.88
C GLY A 310 -6.13 -10.32 -13.71
N LEU A 311 -7.38 -10.41 -13.25
CA LEU A 311 -8.28 -9.28 -13.07
C LEU A 311 -7.85 -8.35 -11.93
N GLY A 312 -8.35 -7.11 -11.92
CA GLY A 312 -8.18 -6.21 -10.78
C GLY A 312 -8.88 -6.73 -9.51
N ALA A 313 -10.07 -7.31 -9.68
CA ALA A 313 -10.82 -8.02 -8.65
C ALA A 313 -11.58 -9.20 -9.28
N ASP A 314 -11.49 -10.39 -8.66
CA ASP A 314 -12.11 -11.64 -9.14
C ASP A 314 -12.90 -12.29 -7.99
N LEU A 315 -14.19 -12.55 -8.23
CA LEU A 315 -15.05 -13.34 -7.36
C LEU A 315 -15.10 -14.78 -7.89
N LYS A 316 -14.67 -15.73 -7.05
CA LYS A 316 -14.55 -17.19 -7.27
C LYS A 316 -13.20 -17.64 -7.77
N ASP A 317 -12.33 -16.76 -8.24
CA ASP A 317 -11.03 -17.10 -8.85
C ASP A 317 -11.23 -17.88 -10.16
N ASP A 318 -12.22 -17.46 -10.97
CA ASP A 318 -12.60 -18.13 -12.22
C ASP A 318 -12.65 -17.21 -13.45
N GLY A 319 -12.11 -16.00 -13.32
CA GLY A 319 -12.20 -14.93 -14.30
C GLY A 319 -13.47 -14.10 -14.12
N VAL A 320 -13.91 -13.44 -15.18
CA VAL A 320 -15.05 -12.51 -15.09
C VAL A 320 -16.32 -13.28 -14.73
N THR A 321 -16.91 -12.96 -13.58
CA THR A 321 -18.20 -13.50 -13.20
C THR A 321 -19.34 -12.67 -13.80
N LEU A 322 -19.91 -13.15 -14.91
CA LEU A 322 -20.94 -12.42 -15.65
C LEU A 322 -22.24 -12.24 -14.86
N ASN A 323 -22.82 -11.04 -15.00
CA ASN A 323 -24.10 -10.72 -14.39
C ASN A 323 -25.23 -11.69 -14.78
N ASP A 324 -26.11 -11.97 -13.82
CA ASP A 324 -27.34 -12.72 -14.01
C ASP A 324 -28.60 -11.91 -13.62
N LEU A 325 -29.78 -12.55 -13.63
CA LEU A 325 -31.04 -11.88 -13.34
C LEU A 325 -31.37 -11.92 -11.85
N ASP A 326 -31.52 -10.74 -11.27
CA ASP A 326 -31.93 -10.44 -9.90
C ASP A 326 -30.95 -10.93 -8.81
N ASP A 327 -29.78 -11.42 -9.20
CA ASP A 327 -28.63 -11.72 -8.33
C ASP A 327 -28.95 -12.65 -7.14
N PRO A 328 -29.58 -13.83 -7.35
CA PRO A 328 -29.94 -14.75 -6.27
C PRO A 328 -28.76 -15.60 -5.78
N ASP A 329 -27.54 -15.29 -6.24
CA ASP A 329 -26.36 -16.13 -6.11
C ASP A 329 -25.86 -16.24 -4.66
N THR A 330 -25.00 -17.25 -4.44
CA THR A 330 -24.35 -17.48 -3.16
C THR A 330 -22.87 -17.79 -3.40
N GLY A 331 -22.00 -17.34 -2.52
CA GLY A 331 -20.56 -17.55 -2.66
C GLY A 331 -19.75 -16.40 -2.07
N PRO A 332 -18.51 -16.19 -2.57
CA PRO A 332 -17.75 -15.00 -2.20
C PRO A 332 -18.53 -13.74 -2.59
N ASN A 333 -18.78 -12.86 -1.61
CA ASN A 333 -19.60 -11.66 -1.80
C ASN A 333 -20.94 -11.90 -2.48
N ASP A 334 -21.56 -13.06 -2.21
CA ASP A 334 -22.80 -13.50 -2.86
C ASP A 334 -22.78 -13.40 -4.39
N VAL A 335 -21.58 -13.31 -4.98
CA VAL A 335 -21.34 -13.14 -6.41
C VAL A 335 -22.05 -11.92 -7.00
N MET A 336 -22.09 -10.83 -6.21
CA MET A 336 -22.82 -9.62 -6.58
C MET A 336 -22.52 -9.15 -8.00
N ASN A 337 -23.58 -8.95 -8.80
CA ASN A 337 -23.50 -8.37 -10.12
C ASN A 337 -22.77 -7.02 -10.11
N PHE A 338 -21.90 -6.77 -11.10
CA PHE A 338 -21.25 -5.47 -11.28
C PHE A 338 -22.13 -4.50 -12.08
N PRO A 339 -21.94 -3.17 -11.95
CA PRO A 339 -22.73 -2.23 -12.74
C PRO A 339 -22.41 -2.29 -14.24
N VAL A 340 -23.40 -1.95 -15.06
CA VAL A 340 -23.27 -1.86 -16.51
C VAL A 340 -23.30 -0.40 -16.92
N ILE A 341 -22.20 0.09 -17.46
CA ILE A 341 -22.08 1.47 -17.99
C ILE A 341 -22.90 1.58 -19.28
N THR A 342 -23.76 2.59 -19.36
CA THR A 342 -24.53 2.93 -20.56
C THR A 342 -24.01 4.18 -21.26
N ARG A 343 -23.27 5.04 -20.53
CA ARG A 343 -22.68 6.27 -21.04
C ARG A 343 -21.45 6.65 -20.22
N ALA A 344 -20.36 7.03 -20.88
CA ALA A 344 -19.17 7.63 -20.27
C ALA A 344 -18.65 8.73 -21.21
N GLU A 345 -19.07 9.97 -20.98
CA GLU A 345 -18.83 11.07 -21.90
C GLU A 345 -18.35 12.33 -21.16
N VAL A 346 -17.47 13.10 -21.79
CA VAL A 346 -17.09 14.42 -21.29
C VAL A 346 -17.96 15.50 -21.96
N VAL A 347 -18.79 16.16 -21.15
CA VAL A 347 -19.69 17.24 -21.57
C VAL A 347 -19.30 18.51 -20.82
N ASP A 348 -19.00 19.59 -21.57
CA ASP A 348 -18.58 20.87 -21.00
C ASP A 348 -17.41 20.77 -19.98
N GLY A 349 -16.51 19.80 -20.20
CA GLY A 349 -15.36 19.55 -19.34
C GLY A 349 -15.71 18.80 -18.06
N ILE A 350 -16.87 18.16 -17.99
CA ILE A 350 -17.33 17.34 -16.87
C ILE A 350 -17.54 15.89 -17.36
N LEU A 351 -17.04 14.89 -16.64
CA LEU A 351 -17.24 13.49 -17.00
C LEU A 351 -18.60 13.04 -16.44
N GLU A 352 -19.50 12.67 -17.33
CA GLU A 352 -20.79 12.08 -17.03
C GLU A 352 -20.69 10.56 -17.21
N VAL A 353 -20.96 9.80 -16.13
CA VAL A 353 -21.01 8.33 -16.16
C VAL A 353 -22.40 7.88 -15.73
N GLU A 354 -23.11 7.21 -16.64
CA GLU A 354 -24.44 6.68 -16.39
C GLU A 354 -24.43 5.16 -16.54
N GLY A 355 -25.30 4.50 -15.78
CA GLY A 355 -25.45 3.06 -15.93
C GLY A 355 -26.57 2.46 -15.11
N THR A 356 -26.61 1.14 -15.15
CA THR A 356 -27.60 0.31 -14.44
C THR A 356 -26.91 -0.70 -13.54
N LEU A 357 -27.57 -1.09 -12.46
CA LEU A 357 -27.17 -2.20 -11.61
C LEU A 357 -28.41 -3.06 -11.35
N ASN A 358 -28.31 -4.36 -11.64
CA ASN A 358 -29.32 -5.33 -11.25
C ASN A 358 -28.74 -6.18 -10.12
N THR A 359 -29.27 -6.07 -8.91
CA THR A 359 -28.75 -6.77 -7.73
C THR A 359 -29.83 -6.97 -6.67
N VAL A 360 -29.55 -7.73 -5.62
CA VAL A 360 -30.45 -7.90 -4.47
C VAL A 360 -30.81 -6.53 -3.87
N PRO A 361 -32.09 -6.25 -3.58
CA PRO A 361 -32.50 -4.96 -3.06
C PRO A 361 -31.77 -4.59 -1.76
N ALA A 362 -31.11 -3.43 -1.77
CA ALA A 362 -30.35 -2.91 -0.64
C ALA A 362 -30.76 -1.46 -0.31
N PRO A 363 -30.60 -1.02 0.96
CA PRO A 363 -30.95 0.34 1.39
C PRO A 363 -29.96 1.41 0.89
N PHE A 364 -28.74 1.00 0.54
CA PHE A 364 -27.67 1.86 0.05
C PHE A 364 -26.79 1.06 -0.91
N LEU A 365 -26.49 1.62 -2.08
CA LEU A 365 -25.69 0.99 -3.13
C LEU A 365 -24.64 1.98 -3.66
N PRO A 366 -23.50 2.13 -2.95
CA PRO A 366 -22.41 2.94 -3.45
C PRO A 366 -21.84 2.33 -4.73
N ILE A 367 -21.59 3.20 -5.71
CA ILE A 367 -20.90 2.93 -6.96
C ILE A 367 -19.54 3.63 -6.88
N PHE A 368 -18.49 2.91 -7.22
CA PHE A 368 -17.13 3.44 -7.26
C PHE A 368 -16.67 3.50 -8.71
N ILE A 369 -16.18 4.67 -9.13
CA ILE A 369 -15.86 4.97 -10.53
C ILE A 369 -14.35 5.10 -10.65
N PHE A 370 -13.77 4.42 -11.64
CA PHE A 370 -12.32 4.40 -11.87
C PHE A 370 -11.99 4.75 -13.32
N ALA A 371 -10.89 5.46 -13.51
CA ALA A 371 -10.22 5.62 -14.79
C ALA A 371 -9.08 4.59 -14.92
N ASN A 372 -8.88 4.13 -16.15
CA ASN A 372 -7.84 3.18 -16.52
C ASN A 372 -7.17 3.64 -17.80
N SER A 373 -5.84 3.60 -17.82
CA SER A 373 -5.02 3.89 -19.00
C SER A 373 -5.19 2.81 -20.07
N GLU A 374 -5.35 1.56 -19.64
CA GLU A 374 -5.66 0.41 -20.48
C GLU A 374 -6.77 -0.42 -19.85
N CYS A 375 -7.57 -1.07 -20.68
CA CYS A 375 -8.53 -2.07 -20.22
C CYS A 375 -7.81 -3.41 -20.04
N ASP A 376 -8.20 -4.17 -19.02
CA ASP A 376 -7.73 -5.54 -18.83
C ASP A 376 -7.96 -6.39 -20.10
N PRO A 377 -7.09 -7.37 -20.44
CA PRO A 377 -7.29 -8.24 -21.60
C PRO A 377 -8.63 -9.00 -21.64
N SER A 378 -9.29 -9.20 -20.49
CA SER A 378 -10.65 -9.75 -20.40
C SER A 378 -11.73 -8.82 -20.96
N GLY A 379 -11.45 -7.51 -21.01
CA GLY A 379 -12.41 -6.45 -21.31
C GLY A 379 -13.13 -5.88 -20.08
N TYR A 380 -12.78 -6.32 -18.87
CA TYR A 380 -13.41 -5.93 -17.60
C TYR A 380 -12.36 -5.46 -16.59
N GLY A 381 -12.62 -4.34 -15.92
CA GLY A 381 -11.61 -3.74 -15.05
C GLY A 381 -10.41 -3.16 -15.82
N GLU A 382 -9.39 -2.67 -15.14
CA GLU A 382 -9.16 -2.79 -13.71
C GLU A 382 -9.71 -1.57 -12.95
N GLY A 383 -8.98 -1.08 -11.96
CA GLY A 383 -9.31 0.08 -11.15
C GLY A 383 -8.06 0.89 -10.86
N GLU A 384 -7.44 1.43 -11.92
CA GLU A 384 -6.11 2.07 -11.84
C GLU A 384 -6.16 3.39 -11.06
N ARG A 385 -7.21 4.19 -11.23
CA ARG A 385 -7.36 5.47 -10.53
C ARG A 385 -8.81 5.71 -10.13
N PHE A 386 -9.07 5.76 -8.84
CA PHE A 386 -10.38 6.11 -8.30
C PHE A 386 -10.70 7.58 -8.58
N LEU A 387 -11.86 7.83 -9.18
CA LEU A 387 -12.33 9.17 -9.56
C LEU A 387 -13.38 9.75 -8.60
N GLY A 388 -14.15 8.88 -7.96
CA GLY A 388 -15.27 9.30 -7.14
C GLY A 388 -16.30 8.21 -6.91
N GLU A 389 -17.29 8.56 -6.09
CA GLU A 389 -18.41 7.71 -5.72
C GLU A 389 -19.74 8.35 -6.12
N ASP A 390 -20.73 7.49 -6.39
CA ASP A 390 -22.14 7.85 -6.54
C ASP A 390 -23.01 6.82 -5.81
N ILE A 391 -24.32 7.06 -5.73
CA ILE A 391 -25.27 6.15 -5.11
C ILE A 391 -26.29 5.70 -6.16
N ALA A 392 -26.39 4.40 -6.40
CA ALA A 392 -27.41 3.88 -7.29
C ALA A 392 -28.81 3.97 -6.67
N GLU A 393 -29.76 4.52 -7.41
CA GLU A 393 -31.15 4.70 -7.01
C GLU A 393 -32.09 3.79 -7.80
N GLY A 394 -33.13 3.25 -7.14
CA GLY A 394 -34.00 2.28 -7.78
C GLY A 394 -35.06 1.67 -6.87
N THR A 395 -35.87 0.78 -7.44
CA THR A 395 -36.87 -0.01 -6.71
C THR A 395 -36.86 -1.45 -7.18
N GLY A 396 -36.97 -2.39 -6.23
CA GLY A 396 -36.78 -3.81 -6.56
C GLY A 396 -35.32 -4.09 -6.88
N PRO A 397 -35.01 -5.01 -7.80
CA PRO A 397 -33.63 -5.39 -8.10
C PRO A 397 -32.92 -4.44 -9.07
N ASN A 398 -33.64 -3.49 -9.69
CA ASN A 398 -33.10 -2.63 -10.74
C ASN A 398 -32.83 -1.22 -10.23
N TYR A 399 -31.59 -0.79 -10.40
CA TYR A 399 -31.07 0.51 -9.99
C TYR A 399 -30.38 1.20 -11.16
N THR A 400 -30.30 2.53 -11.11
CA THR A 400 -29.58 3.39 -12.04
C THR A 400 -28.67 4.32 -11.27
N PHE A 401 -27.57 4.74 -11.89
CA PHE A 401 -26.69 5.79 -11.36
C PHE A 401 -26.38 6.79 -12.46
N GLU A 402 -26.18 8.05 -12.06
CA GLU A 402 -25.94 9.20 -12.95
C GLU A 402 -24.89 10.09 -12.28
N ALA A 403 -23.63 9.69 -12.43
CA ALA A 403 -22.52 10.31 -11.73
C ALA A 403 -21.91 11.44 -12.54
N THR A 404 -21.59 12.54 -11.85
CA THR A 404 -20.85 13.67 -12.38
C THR A 404 -19.49 13.74 -11.68
N ILE A 405 -18.43 13.52 -12.45
CA ILE A 405 -17.05 13.52 -11.96
C ILE A 405 -16.37 14.80 -12.43
N GLU A 406 -15.74 15.52 -11.51
CA GLU A 406 -14.92 16.72 -11.77
C GLU A 406 -13.42 16.42 -11.77
N GLU A 407 -13.03 15.15 -11.54
CA GLU A 407 -11.64 14.72 -11.61
C GLU A 407 -11.18 14.56 -13.06
N PHE A 408 -9.92 14.94 -13.32
CA PHE A 408 -9.30 14.86 -14.64
C PHE A 408 -9.37 13.45 -15.23
N VAL A 409 -9.64 13.36 -16.52
CA VAL A 409 -9.52 12.15 -17.33
C VAL A 409 -8.86 12.49 -18.66
N SER A 410 -7.99 11.60 -19.14
CA SER A 410 -7.23 11.79 -20.39
C SER A 410 -8.01 11.28 -21.61
N ASP A 411 -7.66 11.79 -22.80
CA ASP A 411 -8.21 11.24 -24.05
C ASP A 411 -7.80 9.77 -24.21
N GLY A 412 -8.78 8.92 -24.50
CA GLY A 412 -8.56 7.50 -24.71
C GLY A 412 -8.53 6.61 -23.46
N GLU A 413 -8.69 7.18 -22.25
CA GLU A 413 -8.90 6.40 -21.01
C GLU A 413 -10.23 5.63 -21.05
N TYR A 414 -10.29 4.59 -20.21
CA TYR A 414 -11.47 3.75 -20.01
C TYR A 414 -12.03 3.94 -18.61
N ILE A 415 -13.36 3.97 -18.51
CA ILE A 415 -14.08 3.93 -17.24
C ILE A 415 -14.45 2.50 -16.91
N THR A 416 -14.27 2.15 -15.65
CA THR A 416 -14.81 0.96 -15.02
C THR A 416 -15.51 1.36 -13.74
N VAL A 417 -16.49 0.55 -13.33
CA VAL A 417 -17.25 0.79 -12.10
C VAL A 417 -17.39 -0.49 -11.31
N SER A 418 -17.37 -0.39 -9.99
CA SER A 418 -17.77 -1.46 -9.08
C SER A 418 -18.89 -0.97 -8.16
N ALA A 419 -19.62 -1.91 -7.56
CA ALA A 419 -20.67 -1.60 -6.60
C ALA A 419 -20.46 -2.35 -5.29
N SER A 420 -20.90 -1.71 -4.21
CA SER A 420 -21.02 -2.37 -2.91
C SER A 420 -22.47 -2.35 -2.43
N ASN A 421 -22.77 -3.24 -1.51
CA ASN A 421 -23.98 -3.21 -0.68
C ASN A 421 -23.57 -3.61 0.76
N PRO A 422 -24.48 -3.62 1.76
CA PRO A 422 -24.12 -4.00 3.13
C PRO A 422 -23.57 -5.41 3.30
N GLU A 423 -23.76 -6.28 2.30
CA GLU A 423 -23.38 -7.68 2.32
C GLU A 423 -22.23 -8.02 1.36
N SER A 424 -21.94 -7.22 0.33
CA SER A 424 -21.07 -7.62 -0.79
C SER A 424 -20.42 -6.45 -1.53
N THR A 425 -19.34 -6.73 -2.26
CA THR A 425 -18.78 -5.88 -3.31
C THR A 425 -18.61 -6.70 -4.59
N SER A 426 -18.97 -6.12 -5.73
CA SER A 426 -18.86 -6.73 -7.07
C SER A 426 -17.42 -6.72 -7.61
N GLU A 427 -17.19 -7.46 -8.69
CA GLU A 427 -16.05 -7.23 -9.59
C GLU A 427 -16.16 -5.85 -10.28
N PHE A 428 -15.17 -5.52 -11.11
CA PHE A 428 -15.23 -4.35 -11.99
C PHE A 428 -16.10 -4.61 -13.22
N SER A 429 -16.80 -3.57 -13.67
CA SER A 429 -17.58 -3.59 -14.89
C SER A 429 -16.71 -3.83 -16.12
N LYS A 430 -17.40 -4.10 -17.24
CA LYS A 430 -16.80 -3.96 -18.56
C LYS A 430 -16.24 -2.54 -18.73
N CYS A 431 -15.08 -2.41 -19.36
CA CYS A 431 -14.51 -1.11 -19.70
C CYS A 431 -15.38 -0.37 -20.72
N GLU A 432 -15.66 0.89 -20.44
CA GLU A 432 -16.26 1.82 -21.41
C GLU A 432 -15.26 2.91 -21.77
N LYS A 433 -15.02 3.12 -23.06
CA LYS A 433 -14.06 4.14 -23.50
C LYS A 433 -14.69 5.52 -23.38
N ILE A 434 -13.96 6.47 -22.80
CA ILE A 434 -14.43 7.85 -22.71
C ILE A 434 -14.56 8.47 -24.10
N VAL A 435 -15.66 9.17 -24.35
CA VAL A 435 -15.89 9.96 -25.56
C VAL A 435 -16.08 11.44 -25.21
N GLY A 436 -15.39 12.33 -25.91
CA GLY A 436 -15.47 13.78 -25.69
C GLY A 436 -14.09 14.44 -25.60
N ALA A 437 -14.04 15.76 -25.51
CA ALA A 437 -12.78 16.46 -25.26
C ALA A 437 -12.44 16.34 -23.77
N PRO A 438 -11.21 15.92 -23.39
CA PRO A 438 -10.80 15.78 -21.99
C PRO A 438 -11.04 17.03 -21.13
N MET A 439 -11.15 16.84 -19.82
CA MET A 439 -11.19 17.96 -18.88
C MET A 439 -9.93 18.81 -18.95
N GLY A 440 -10.09 20.13 -18.80
CA GLY A 440 -9.02 20.95 -18.25
C GLY A 440 -8.84 20.67 -16.78
N THR A 441 -7.61 20.58 -16.30
CA THR A 441 -7.32 20.35 -14.88
C THR A 441 -7.48 21.64 -14.08
N ALA A 442 -8.27 21.63 -13.01
CA ALA A 442 -8.25 22.72 -12.03
C ALA A 442 -6.87 22.77 -11.32
N ARG A 443 -6.20 23.91 -11.39
CA ARG A 443 -4.86 24.13 -10.82
C ARG A 443 -4.81 25.46 -10.07
N THR A 444 -3.82 25.61 -9.20
CA THR A 444 -3.51 26.91 -8.58
C THR A 444 -2.47 27.64 -9.43
N TRP A 445 -2.76 28.86 -9.85
CA TRP A 445 -1.82 29.63 -10.67
C TRP A 445 -0.54 29.95 -9.89
N GLY A 446 0.60 29.49 -10.41
CA GLY A 446 1.92 29.61 -9.77
C GLY A 446 2.31 28.45 -8.84
N ASP A 447 1.45 27.45 -8.67
CA ASP A 447 1.83 26.12 -8.17
C ASP A 447 2.29 25.29 -9.37
N VAL A 448 3.60 25.35 -9.64
CA VAL A 448 4.17 24.76 -10.87
C VAL A 448 4.53 23.30 -10.69
N ASP A 449 4.43 22.78 -9.47
CA ASP A 449 4.62 21.35 -9.19
C ASP A 449 3.36 20.60 -8.80
N CYS A 450 2.22 21.29 -8.87
CA CYS A 450 0.91 20.72 -8.66
C CYS A 450 0.76 20.11 -7.26
N ALA A 451 1.44 20.67 -6.25
CA ALA A 451 1.37 20.22 -4.86
C ALA A 451 0.17 20.81 -4.07
N ASN A 452 -0.77 21.45 -4.77
CA ASN A 452 -1.96 22.11 -4.24
C ASN A 452 -1.64 23.29 -3.31
N GLY A 453 -0.67 24.12 -3.72
CA GLY A 453 -0.30 25.34 -3.01
C GLY A 453 0.93 26.03 -3.58
N VAL A 454 0.93 27.37 -3.53
CA VAL A 454 2.10 28.17 -3.94
C VAL A 454 3.12 28.19 -2.80
N SER A 455 4.35 27.79 -3.08
CA SER A 455 5.42 27.66 -2.08
C SER A 455 6.78 28.15 -2.59
N PRO A 456 7.81 28.22 -1.72
CA PRO A 456 9.18 28.47 -2.18
C PRO A 456 9.76 27.38 -3.10
N ILE A 457 9.18 26.17 -3.11
CA ILE A 457 9.60 25.08 -3.99
C ILE A 457 9.23 25.41 -5.43
N ASP A 458 8.05 25.97 -5.67
CA ASP A 458 7.60 26.44 -6.98
C ASP A 458 8.52 27.49 -7.55
N SER A 459 8.89 28.47 -6.71
CA SER A 459 9.82 29.54 -7.07
C SER A 459 11.17 28.97 -7.53
N LEU A 460 11.69 27.99 -6.78
CA LEU A 460 12.95 27.32 -7.10
C LEU A 460 12.84 26.52 -8.40
N LYS A 461 11.72 25.83 -8.64
CA LYS A 461 11.50 25.06 -9.88
C LYS A 461 11.45 25.94 -11.12
N VAL A 462 10.75 27.08 -11.05
CA VAL A 462 10.77 28.07 -12.14
C VAL A 462 12.18 28.59 -12.40
N LEU A 463 12.96 28.89 -11.35
CA LEU A 463 14.33 29.39 -11.49
C LEU A 463 15.27 28.34 -12.11
N ARG A 464 15.07 27.07 -11.76
CA ARG A 464 15.81 25.95 -12.35
C ARG A 464 15.48 25.77 -13.83
N ALA A 465 14.20 25.90 -14.20
CA ALA A 465 13.77 25.80 -15.60
C ALA A 465 14.39 26.91 -16.45
N ASP A 466 14.35 28.16 -15.98
CA ASP A 466 15.04 29.31 -16.61
C ASP A 466 16.55 29.03 -16.79
N ALA A 467 17.19 28.43 -15.79
CA ALA A 467 18.60 28.05 -15.84
C ALA A 467 18.90 26.82 -16.74
N GLY A 468 17.91 26.24 -17.43
CA GLY A 468 18.06 25.05 -18.26
C GLY A 468 18.37 23.78 -17.47
N LEU A 469 18.06 23.75 -16.18
CA LEU A 469 18.23 22.58 -15.32
C LEU A 469 16.97 21.71 -15.38
N GLY A 470 17.17 20.39 -15.39
CA GLY A 470 16.07 19.43 -15.44
C GLY A 470 15.12 19.58 -14.25
N ASN A 471 13.82 19.54 -14.56
CA ASN A 471 12.72 19.56 -13.62
C ASN A 471 11.78 18.41 -13.96
N THR A 472 11.71 17.41 -13.07
CA THR A 472 10.75 16.31 -13.19
C THR A 472 9.42 16.76 -12.60
N GLN A 473 8.36 16.71 -13.39
CA GLN A 473 7.00 16.95 -12.92
C GLN A 473 6.30 15.62 -12.58
N PRO A 474 5.41 15.61 -11.57
CA PRO A 474 4.58 14.44 -11.33
C PRO A 474 3.65 14.19 -12.54
N PRO A 475 3.20 12.94 -12.75
CA PRO A 475 2.25 12.62 -13.81
C PRO A 475 1.01 13.55 -13.76
N GLY A 476 0.59 14.04 -14.93
CA GLY A 476 -0.55 14.95 -15.08
C GLY A 476 -0.25 16.43 -14.82
N CYS A 477 0.92 16.80 -14.30
CA CYS A 477 1.31 18.21 -14.14
C CYS A 477 1.99 18.74 -15.42
N PRO A 478 1.64 19.94 -15.92
CA PRO A 478 2.26 20.48 -17.14
C PRO A 478 3.77 20.70 -16.97
N GLY A 479 4.54 20.53 -18.06
CA GLY A 479 5.96 20.84 -18.04
C GLY A 479 6.19 22.33 -17.86
N ILE A 480 7.15 22.71 -17.01
CA ILE A 480 7.49 24.13 -16.83
C ILE A 480 8.09 24.66 -18.13
N GLY A 481 7.48 25.70 -18.67
CA GLY A 481 7.82 26.27 -19.98
C GLY A 481 6.95 25.76 -21.13
N ASP A 482 6.06 24.79 -20.91
CA ASP A 482 5.14 24.31 -21.94
C ASP A 482 4.01 25.32 -22.21
N GLU A 483 3.53 25.37 -23.46
CA GLU A 483 2.31 26.09 -23.80
C GLU A 483 1.08 25.30 -23.33
N VAL A 484 0.22 25.96 -22.56
CA VAL A 484 -1.01 25.40 -21.98
C VAL A 484 -2.19 26.34 -22.21
N GLN A 485 -3.42 25.83 -22.25
CA GLN A 485 -4.62 26.68 -22.25
C GLN A 485 -5.08 26.92 -20.81
N VAL A 486 -5.07 28.16 -20.36
CA VAL A 486 -5.48 28.57 -19.01
C VAL A 486 -6.71 29.45 -19.11
N ASP A 487 -7.85 28.96 -18.65
CA ASP A 487 -9.17 29.61 -18.77
C ASP A 487 -9.48 30.04 -20.22
N GLY A 488 -9.14 29.18 -21.18
CA GLY A 488 -9.35 29.42 -22.61
C GLY A 488 -8.36 30.39 -23.27
N VAL A 489 -7.28 30.77 -22.58
CA VAL A 489 -6.22 31.63 -23.11
C VAL A 489 -4.89 30.86 -23.10
N THR A 490 -4.16 30.88 -24.21
CA THR A 490 -2.84 30.25 -24.30
C THR A 490 -1.82 30.99 -23.42
N ARG A 491 -1.13 30.25 -22.55
CA ARG A 491 -0.10 30.74 -21.61
C ARG A 491 1.07 29.76 -21.53
N ILE A 492 2.15 30.20 -20.89
CA ILE A 492 3.31 29.35 -20.59
C ILE A 492 3.24 28.90 -19.13
N TRP A 493 3.36 27.60 -18.87
CA TRP A 493 3.30 27.09 -17.50
C TRP A 493 4.53 27.55 -16.69
N GLY A 494 4.28 28.24 -15.57
CA GLY A 494 5.30 28.88 -14.75
C GLY A 494 5.61 30.34 -15.06
N ASP A 495 5.11 30.89 -16.17
CA ASP A 495 5.13 32.33 -16.46
C ASP A 495 3.93 33.00 -15.76
N VAL A 496 4.12 33.33 -14.48
CA VAL A 496 3.04 33.83 -13.63
C VAL A 496 2.70 35.29 -13.88
N ASP A 497 3.53 36.00 -14.65
CA ASP A 497 3.23 37.37 -15.05
C ASP A 497 2.74 37.54 -16.48
N CYS A 498 2.63 36.42 -17.19
CA CYS A 498 2.09 36.34 -18.53
C CYS A 498 2.87 37.20 -19.53
N SER A 499 4.18 37.32 -19.32
CA SER A 499 5.08 38.06 -20.22
C SER A 499 5.47 37.27 -21.48
N LEU A 500 5.06 36.00 -21.55
CA LEU A 500 5.46 35.00 -22.53
C LEU A 500 6.95 34.62 -22.44
N ALA A 501 7.57 34.89 -21.30
CA ALA A 501 8.97 34.56 -21.05
C ALA A 501 9.12 34.03 -19.64
N LEU A 502 9.46 32.75 -19.51
CA LEU A 502 9.83 32.16 -18.23
C LEU A 502 11.17 32.73 -17.77
N ASN A 503 11.20 33.48 -16.67
CA ASN A 503 12.40 34.16 -16.21
C ASN A 503 12.41 34.39 -14.67
N PRO A 504 13.50 34.91 -14.08
CA PRO A 504 13.58 35.08 -12.62
C PRO A 504 12.53 36.02 -12.00
N VAL A 505 11.85 36.85 -12.79
CA VAL A 505 10.73 37.68 -12.33
C VAL A 505 9.54 36.81 -11.91
N ASP A 506 9.29 35.72 -12.61
CA ASP A 506 8.23 34.76 -12.29
C ASP A 506 8.49 34.08 -10.94
N SER A 507 9.70 33.55 -10.77
CA SER A 507 10.16 32.99 -9.50
C SER A 507 9.99 33.96 -8.34
N LEU A 508 10.33 35.24 -8.56
CA LEU A 508 10.21 36.26 -7.52
C LEU A 508 8.74 36.53 -7.17
N LYS A 509 7.84 36.53 -8.16
CA LYS A 509 6.41 36.77 -7.93
C LYS A 509 5.75 35.62 -7.16
N ILE A 510 6.07 34.38 -7.51
CA ILE A 510 5.69 33.18 -6.74
C ILE A 510 6.12 33.32 -5.27
N LEU A 511 7.40 33.63 -5.05
CA LEU A 511 7.96 33.78 -3.69
C LEU A 511 7.32 34.94 -2.91
N ARG A 512 7.00 36.05 -3.58
CA ARG A 512 6.30 37.18 -2.94
C ARG A 512 4.87 36.82 -2.58
N SER A 513 4.18 36.07 -3.44
CA SER A 513 2.82 35.60 -3.19
C SER A 513 2.76 34.71 -1.93
N ASP A 514 3.64 33.71 -1.85
CA ASP A 514 3.80 32.85 -0.67
C ASP A 514 4.10 33.67 0.61
N ALA A 515 4.98 34.66 0.51
CA ALA A 515 5.33 35.54 1.62
C ALA A 515 4.27 36.61 1.98
N GLY A 516 3.13 36.66 1.28
CA GLY A 516 2.09 37.68 1.48
C GLY A 516 2.55 39.10 1.14
N LEU A 517 3.55 39.25 0.28
CA LEU A 517 4.13 40.53 -0.13
C LEU A 517 3.50 41.02 -1.44
N PRO A 518 3.20 42.32 -1.58
CA PRO A 518 2.55 42.84 -2.78
C PRO A 518 3.49 42.78 -4.00
N PHE A 519 2.96 42.49 -5.18
CA PHE A 519 3.65 42.62 -6.46
C PHE A 519 2.67 43.06 -7.55
N SER A 520 3.18 43.53 -8.69
CA SER A 520 2.36 43.92 -9.83
C SER A 520 2.14 42.75 -10.78
N GLN A 521 0.87 42.50 -11.13
CA GLN A 521 0.48 41.52 -12.12
C GLN A 521 -0.04 42.22 -13.39
N ALA A 522 0.22 41.63 -14.56
CA ALA A 522 -0.26 42.20 -15.82
C ALA A 522 -1.79 42.09 -15.91
N ASN A 523 -2.42 43.05 -16.59
CA ASN A 523 -3.86 43.03 -16.83
C ASN A 523 -4.25 41.77 -17.62
N GLY A 524 -5.20 40.98 -17.10
CA GLY A 524 -5.67 39.74 -17.73
C GLY A 524 -4.83 38.50 -17.42
N CYS A 525 -3.86 38.59 -16.51
CA CYS A 525 -3.15 37.43 -15.96
C CYS A 525 -3.84 36.96 -14.66
N PRO A 526 -4.03 35.66 -14.42
CA PRO A 526 -4.63 35.16 -13.18
C PRO A 526 -3.80 35.57 -11.96
N GLU A 527 -4.44 35.77 -10.81
CA GLU A 527 -3.71 36.09 -9.58
C GLU A 527 -2.89 34.89 -9.11
N VAL A 528 -1.63 35.08 -8.69
CA VAL A 528 -0.85 33.96 -8.13
C VAL A 528 -1.58 33.43 -6.89
N GLY A 529 -1.81 32.12 -6.82
CA GLY A 529 -2.62 31.49 -5.78
C GLY A 529 -4.11 31.38 -6.11
N SER A 530 -4.59 31.93 -7.23
CA SER A 530 -5.98 31.77 -7.68
C SER A 530 -6.21 30.45 -8.43
N PRO A 531 -7.42 29.87 -8.37
CA PRO A 531 -7.77 28.70 -9.16
C PRO A 531 -7.89 29.05 -10.65
N VAL A 532 -7.39 28.17 -11.51
CA VAL A 532 -7.46 28.25 -12.98
C VAL A 532 -7.75 26.87 -13.56
N ILE A 533 -8.32 26.83 -14.77
CA ILE A 533 -8.50 25.58 -15.53
C ILE A 533 -7.42 25.47 -16.59
N VAL A 534 -6.66 24.36 -16.59
CA VAL A 534 -5.53 24.10 -17.48
C VAL A 534 -5.83 22.93 -18.42
N THR A 535 -6.10 23.21 -19.69
CA THR A 535 -6.29 22.21 -20.78
C THR A 535 -5.05 22.07 -21.66
#